data_AF-A0A2V8Q816-F1
#
_entry.id   AF-A0A2V8Q816-F1
#
_cell.length_a   1.000
_cell.length_b   1.000
_cell.length_c   1.000
_cell.angle_alpha   90.00
_cell.angle_beta   90.00
_cell.angle_gamma   90.00
#
_symmetry.space_group_name_H-M   'P 1'
#
loop_
_entity.id
_entity.type
_entity.pdbx_description
1 polymer ?
#
loop_
_entity_poly.entity_id
_entity_poly.type
_entity_poly.pdbx_seq_one_letter_code
_entity_poly.pdbx_strand_id
1 'polypeptide(L)'
;MRGDGSGDIEEIQFAPMRRLLAIYGKAGARTTILPDVMQQTTFRTFAGEHPELEKHADAWDAQAREAYRQGHDIQLHLHSQWSDAAYENGKWELRG
;
A
#
# COMPACT_ATOMS: atom_id res chain seq x y z
N MET A 1 -3.01 5.96 2.87
CA MET A 1 -3.35 7.39 2.73
C MET A 1 -4.74 7.54 2.16
N ARG A 2 -5.35 8.70 2.36
CA ARG A 2 -6.66 9.05 1.80
C ARG A 2 -6.51 9.46 0.33
N GLY A 3 -7.64 9.65 -0.37
CA GLY A 3 -7.67 10.04 -1.78
C GLY A 3 -7.05 11.41 -2.09
N ASP A 4 -6.77 12.22 -1.07
CA ASP A 4 -6.06 13.51 -1.16
C ASP A 4 -4.58 13.42 -0.78
N GLY A 5 -4.04 12.21 -0.61
CA GLY A 5 -2.65 11.99 -0.21
C GLY A 5 -2.39 12.15 1.30
N SER A 6 -3.39 12.56 2.08
CA SER A 6 -3.24 12.79 3.52
C SER A 6 -3.37 11.52 4.37
N GLY A 7 -2.98 11.65 5.64
CA GLY A 7 -3.13 10.63 6.67
C GLY A 7 -2.00 9.62 6.73
N ASP A 8 -2.02 8.80 7.79
CA ASP A 8 -0.98 7.80 8.03
C ASP A 8 -1.28 6.51 7.26
N ILE A 9 -0.31 6.05 6.47
CA ILE A 9 -0.41 4.78 5.75
C ILE A 9 -0.48 3.58 6.69
N GLU A 10 0.18 3.66 7.84
CA GLU A 10 0.17 2.60 8.84
C GLU A 10 -1.24 2.41 9.41
N GLU A 11 -1.90 3.50 9.80
CA GLU A 11 -3.26 3.45 10.35
C GLU A 11 -4.32 3.10 9.31
N ILE A 12 -4.16 3.59 8.07
CA ILE A 12 -5.21 3.51 7.04
C ILE A 12 -5.10 2.24 6.18
N GLN A 13 -3.89 1.75 5.93
CA GLN A 13 -3.68 0.62 5.01
C GLN A 13 -3.06 -0.57 5.74
N PHE A 14 -1.91 -0.40 6.40
CA PHE A 14 -1.11 -1.54 6.85
C PHE A 14 -1.69 -2.23 8.09
N ALA A 15 -2.03 -1.50 9.15
CA ALA A 15 -2.63 -2.09 10.34
C ALA A 15 -4.01 -2.74 10.05
N PRO A 16 -4.91 -2.10 9.26
CA PRO A 16 -6.15 -2.75 8.83
C PRO A 16 -5.90 -4.02 8.04
N MET A 17 -4.93 -4.03 7.12
CA MET A 17 -4.61 -5.19 6.31
C MET A 17 -4.14 -6.37 7.18
N ARG A 18 -3.23 -6.14 8.13
CA ARG A 18 -2.80 -7.19 9.08
C ARG A 18 -3.97 -7.73 9.92
N ARG A 19 -4.90 -6.85 10.33
CA ARG A 19 -6.10 -7.26 11.07
C ARG A 19 -7.05 -8.10 10.22
N LEU A 20 -7.26 -7.74 8.95
CA LEU A 20 -8.08 -8.50 8.02
C LEU A 20 -7.50 -9.89 7.76
N LEU A 21 -6.19 -9.99 7.48
CA LEU A 21 -5.50 -11.28 7.32
C LEU A 21 -5.68 -12.17 8.56
N ALA A 22 -5.56 -11.61 9.77
CA ALA A 22 -5.79 -12.36 11.00
C ALA A 22 -7.24 -12.85 11.15
N ILE A 23 -8.24 -12.05 10.74
CA ILE A 23 -9.65 -12.46 10.74
C ILE A 23 -9.88 -13.58 9.74
N TYR A 24 -9.38 -13.44 8.51
CA TYR A 24 -9.52 -14.46 7.47
C TYR A 24 -8.84 -15.78 7.87
N GLY A 25 -7.64 -15.69 8.44
CA GLY A 25 -6.93 -16.86 8.98
C GLY A 25 -7.75 -17.60 10.04
N LYS A 26 -8.38 -16.87 10.97
CA LYS A 26 -9.26 -17.48 11.99
C LYS A 26 -10.52 -18.11 11.40
N ALA A 27 -11.06 -17.51 10.34
CA ALA A 27 -12.27 -18.00 9.67
C ALA A 27 -12.00 -19.11 8.65
N GLY A 28 -10.74 -19.45 8.36
CA GLY A 28 -10.37 -20.34 7.25
C GLY A 28 -10.75 -19.78 5.87
N ALA A 29 -10.98 -18.47 5.78
CA ALA A 29 -11.45 -17.81 4.56
C ALA A 29 -10.27 -17.32 3.72
N ARG A 30 -10.46 -17.33 2.39
CA ARG A 30 -9.59 -16.67 1.42
C ARG A 30 -10.32 -15.49 0.80
N THR A 31 -9.55 -14.54 0.27
CA THR A 31 -10.10 -13.36 -0.40
C THR A 31 -9.14 -12.92 -1.50
N THR A 32 -9.61 -12.00 -2.34
CA THR A 32 -8.79 -11.29 -3.32
C THR A 32 -8.44 -9.92 -2.76
N ILE A 33 -7.15 -9.59 -2.75
CA ILE A 33 -6.64 -8.29 -2.35
C ILE A 33 -6.22 -7.54 -3.60
N LEU A 34 -6.58 -6.26 -3.62
CA LEU A 34 -6.41 -5.35 -4.74
C LEU A 34 -5.46 -4.22 -4.30
N PRO A 35 -4.15 -4.49 -4.12
CA PRO A 35 -3.23 -3.48 -3.63
C PRO A 35 -2.91 -2.49 -4.77
N ASP A 36 -2.83 -1.20 -4.44
CA ASP A 36 -2.56 -0.14 -5.41
C ASP A 36 -1.10 -0.19 -5.89
N VAL A 37 -0.89 -0.62 -7.14
CA VAL A 37 0.45 -0.79 -7.72
C VAL A 37 1.06 0.54 -8.14
N MET A 38 0.25 1.55 -8.50
CA MET A 38 0.80 2.86 -8.84
C MET A 38 1.33 3.55 -7.59
N GLN A 39 0.62 3.48 -6.47
CA GLN A 39 1.14 3.94 -5.16
C GLN A 39 2.52 3.33 -4.87
N GLN A 40 2.64 1.99 -4.98
CA GLN A 40 3.89 1.31 -4.66
C GLN A 40 5.03 1.71 -5.59
N THR A 41 4.75 1.80 -6.89
CA THR A 41 5.75 2.18 -7.89
C THR A 41 6.25 3.61 -7.62
N THR A 42 5.33 4.54 -7.33
CA THR A 42 5.68 5.91 -6.96
C THR A 42 6.51 5.95 -5.68
N PHE A 43 6.15 5.19 -4.64
CA PHE A 43 6.95 5.12 -3.41
C PHE A 43 8.38 4.64 -3.68
N ARG A 44 8.54 3.62 -4.54
CA ARG A 44 9.85 3.12 -4.97
C ARG A 44 10.66 4.14 -5.77
N THR A 45 10.02 4.94 -6.62
CA THR A 45 10.68 6.02 -7.36
C THR A 45 11.31 7.06 -6.42
N PHE A 46 10.60 7.45 -5.36
CA PHE A 46 11.08 8.47 -4.41
C PHE A 46 11.90 7.91 -3.24
N ALA A 47 12.00 6.57 -3.09
CA ALA A 47 12.67 5.92 -1.97
C ALA A 47 14.16 6.31 -1.83
N GLY A 48 14.84 6.59 -2.94
CA GLY A 48 16.26 7.01 -2.92
C GLY A 48 16.50 8.39 -2.28
N GLU A 49 15.48 9.25 -2.28
CA GLU A 49 15.54 10.60 -1.73
C GLU A 49 14.88 10.67 -0.34
N HIS A 50 13.96 9.76 -0.06
CA HIS A 50 13.09 9.75 1.12
C HIS A 50 13.10 8.37 1.81
N PRO A 51 13.94 8.15 2.82
CA PRO A 51 14.06 6.87 3.52
C PRO A 51 12.76 6.37 4.16
N GLU A 52 11.85 7.27 4.53
CA GLU A 52 10.51 6.93 5.00
C GLU A 52 9.67 6.25 3.93
N LEU A 53 9.82 6.65 2.66
CA LEU A 53 9.11 6.03 1.54
C LEU A 53 9.68 4.67 1.19
N GLU A 54 11.00 4.47 1.35
CA GLU A 54 11.61 3.14 1.25
C GLU A 54 10.97 2.16 2.26
N LYS A 55 10.85 2.57 3.53
CA LYS A 55 10.21 1.77 4.57
C LYS A 55 8.75 1.45 4.25
N HIS A 56 8.00 2.43 3.75
CA HIS A 56 6.62 2.20 3.35
C HIS A 56 6.53 1.23 2.16
N ALA A 57 7.42 1.36 1.19
CA ALA A 57 7.44 0.48 0.02
C ALA A 57 7.81 -0.97 0.41
N ASP A 58 8.76 -1.14 1.33
CA ASP A 58 9.12 -2.45 1.87
C ASP A 58 7.97 -3.08 2.67
N ALA A 59 7.28 -2.28 3.49
CA ALA A 59 6.13 -2.74 4.26
C ALA A 59 4.96 -3.15 3.35
N TRP A 60 4.76 -2.47 2.23
CA TRP A 60 3.79 -2.84 1.21
C TRP A 60 4.16 -4.19 0.57
N ASP A 61 5.43 -4.37 0.15
CA ASP A 61 5.90 -5.61 -0.48
C ASP A 61 5.76 -6.80 0.48
N ALA A 62 6.13 -6.61 1.75
CA ALA A 62 6.02 -7.62 2.78
C ALA A 62 4.56 -8.07 2.98
N GLN A 63 3.61 -7.13 2.96
CA GLN A 63 2.19 -7.45 3.14
C GLN A 63 1.58 -8.14 1.93
N ALA A 64 1.91 -7.71 0.72
CA ALA A 64 1.45 -8.40 -0.50
C ALA A 64 1.97 -9.85 -0.54
N ARG A 65 3.26 -10.05 -0.23
CA ARG A 65 3.87 -11.39 -0.15
C ARG A 65 3.25 -12.23 0.96
N GLU A 66 3.03 -11.65 2.13
CA GLU A 66 2.43 -12.36 3.27
C GLU A 66 0.99 -12.80 2.97
N ALA A 67 0.18 -11.92 2.39
CA ALA A 67 -1.16 -12.25 1.96
C ALA A 67 -1.16 -13.40 0.93
N TYR A 68 -0.31 -13.32 -0.08
CA TYR A 68 -0.15 -14.40 -1.06
C TYR A 68 0.28 -15.72 -0.41
N ARG A 69 1.26 -15.68 0.50
CA ARG A 69 1.75 -16.85 1.25
C ARG A 69 0.65 -17.47 2.12
N GLN A 70 -0.26 -16.66 2.65
CA GLN A 70 -1.44 -17.13 3.36
C GLN A 70 -2.50 -17.71 2.43
N GLY A 71 -2.35 -17.69 1.10
CA GLY A 71 -3.28 -18.28 0.14
C GLY A 71 -4.39 -17.33 -0.32
N HIS A 72 -4.20 -16.02 -0.13
CA HIS A 72 -5.05 -15.00 -0.74
C HIS A 72 -4.65 -14.78 -2.20
N ASP A 73 -5.63 -14.39 -3.00
CA ASP A 73 -5.40 -13.96 -4.39
C ASP A 73 -4.98 -12.48 -4.41
N ILE A 74 -4.07 -12.13 -5.32
CA ILE A 74 -3.57 -10.76 -5.47
C ILE A 74 -3.86 -10.32 -6.90
N GLN A 75 -4.70 -9.30 -7.05
CA GLN A 75 -5.09 -8.78 -8.36
C GLN A 75 -4.72 -7.30 -8.51
N LEU A 76 -4.58 -6.89 -9.77
CA LEU A 76 -4.13 -5.55 -10.11
C LEU A 76 -5.18 -4.51 -9.71
N HIS A 77 -4.72 -3.46 -9.02
CA HIS A 77 -5.49 -2.25 -8.78
C HIS A 77 -4.63 -1.02 -9.06
N LEU A 78 -5.23 -0.01 -9.69
CA LEU A 78 -4.54 1.20 -10.13
C LEU A 78 -5.42 2.41 -9.80
N HIS A 79 -4.83 3.46 -9.24
CA HIS A 79 -5.45 4.79 -9.20
C HIS A 79 -4.60 5.79 -9.99
N SER A 80 -5.21 6.42 -11.00
CA SER A 80 -4.54 7.37 -11.89
C SER A 80 -3.95 8.58 -11.17
N GLN A 81 -4.50 8.97 -10.02
CA GLN A 81 -4.01 10.08 -9.18
C GLN A 81 -2.53 10.00 -8.78
N TRP A 82 -1.90 8.83 -8.96
CA TRP A 82 -0.49 8.59 -8.70
C TRP A 82 0.43 8.87 -9.90
N SER A 83 -0.11 9.06 -11.12
CA SER A 83 0.69 9.22 -12.34
C SER A 83 1.64 10.40 -12.26
N ASP A 84 1.15 11.51 -11.71
CA ASP A 84 1.86 12.79 -11.60
C ASP A 84 1.99 13.23 -10.14
N ALA A 85 1.99 12.25 -9.22
CA ALA A 85 2.14 12.51 -7.80
C ALA A 85 3.54 13.04 -7.47
N ALA A 86 3.59 14.06 -6.63
CA ALA A 86 4.82 14.61 -6.09
C ALA A 86 4.89 14.37 -4.57
N TYR A 87 6.11 14.29 -4.05
CA TYR A 87 6.36 14.23 -2.62
C TYR A 87 7.11 15.48 -2.16
N GLU A 88 6.41 16.37 -1.46
CA GLU A 88 6.93 17.68 -1.08
C GLU A 88 6.67 17.93 0.40
N ASN A 89 7.69 18.37 1.13
CA ASN A 89 7.58 18.70 2.56
C ASN A 89 6.99 17.56 3.41
N GLY A 90 7.32 16.32 3.08
CA GLY A 90 6.85 15.12 3.78
C GLY A 90 5.39 14.73 3.46
N LYS A 91 4.80 15.30 2.40
CA LYS A 91 3.40 15.08 2.02
C LYS A 91 3.28 14.70 0.55
N TRP A 92 2.26 13.92 0.25
CA TRP A 92 1.91 13.58 -1.11
C TRP A 92 0.96 14.62 -1.70
N GLU A 93 1.38 15.20 -2.82
CA GLU A 93 0.56 16.02 -3.68
C GLU A 93 0.07 15.11 -4.82
N LEU A 94 -1.13 14.54 -4.65
CA LEU A 94 -1.74 13.68 -5.66
C LEU A 94 -2.39 14.54 -6.74
N ARG A 95 -2.16 14.17 -8.01
CA ARG A 95 -2.65 14.89 -9.17
C ARG A 95 -3.22 13.88 -10.15
N GLY A 96 -4.54 13.88 -10.29
CA GLY A 96 -5.26 13.09 -11.29
C GLY A 96 -6.77 13.19 -11.13
#